data_AF-A0A7S2H0R1-F1
#
_entry.id   AF-A0A7S2H0R1-F1
#
_cell.length_a   1.000
_cell.length_b   1.000
_cell.length_c   1.000
_cell.angle_alpha   90.00
_cell.angle_beta   90.00
_cell.angle_gamma   90.00
#
_symmetry.space_group_name_H-M   'P 1'
#
loop_
_entity.id
_entity.type
_entity.pdbx_description
1 polymer ?
#
loop_
_entity_poly.entity_id
_entity_poly.type
_entity_poly.pdbx_seq_one_letter_code
_entity_poly.pdbx_strand_id
1 'polypeptide(L)'
;VMVIVDAVINHMARGKDYYGKGVAGNTFGDRVYPGVPFGQEDFHHDFLNPASNCMVDKPSDFHDTHIMQYCDLTGLPDLNTERPQTLAKINELLTNLSAMGTNVGFRFDAAKSIPAAELDG
;
A
#
# COMPACT_ATOMS: atom_id res chain seq x y z
N VAL A 1 -8.08 22.13 17.84
CA VAL A 1 -8.73 21.23 16.86
C VAL A 1 -7.68 20.26 16.36
N MET A 2 -7.99 18.95 16.35
CA MET A 2 -7.11 17.90 15.84
C MET A 2 -7.56 17.53 14.42
N VAL A 3 -6.60 17.24 13.54
CA VAL A 3 -6.86 16.70 12.19
C VAL A 3 -6.42 15.25 12.18
N ILE A 4 -7.29 14.35 11.74
CA ILE A 4 -6.96 12.93 11.58
C ILE A 4 -6.94 12.64 10.09
N VAL A 5 -5.77 12.23 9.58
CA VAL A 5 -5.60 11.83 8.19
C VAL A 5 -5.96 10.35 8.07
N ASP A 6 -6.78 10.03 7.07
CA ASP A 6 -6.99 8.65 6.64
C ASP A 6 -5.82 8.24 5.73
N ALA A 7 -4.88 7.48 6.29
CA ALA A 7 -3.64 7.10 5.63
C ALA A 7 -3.79 5.70 5.03
N VAL A 8 -3.91 5.63 3.71
CA VAL A 8 -3.92 4.39 2.94
C VAL A 8 -2.48 4.02 2.61
N ILE A 9 -1.90 3.13 3.42
CA ILE A 9 -0.49 2.71 3.33
C ILE A 9 -0.32 1.21 3.02
N ASN A 10 -1.43 0.47 2.90
CA ASN A 10 -1.42 -0.95 2.56
C ASN A 10 -1.18 -1.20 1.07
N HIS A 11 -1.84 -0.44 0.22
CA HIS A 11 -1.93 -0.74 -1.21
C HIS A 11 -1.94 0.54 -2.05
N MET A 12 -1.79 0.35 -3.35
CA MET A 12 -1.95 1.42 -4.34
C MET A 12 -3.22 1.22 -5.17
N ALA A 13 -3.55 2.18 -6.04
CA ALA A 13 -4.70 2.08 -6.94
C ALA A 13 -4.63 0.80 -7.78
N ARG A 14 -5.77 0.28 -8.26
CA ARG A 14 -5.80 -0.93 -9.10
C ARG A 14 -4.96 -0.72 -10.37
N GLY A 15 -3.72 -1.21 -10.34
CA GLY A 15 -2.76 -1.10 -11.44
C GLY A 15 -2.62 -2.39 -12.24
N LYS A 16 -3.16 -3.52 -11.79
CA LYS A 16 -3.12 -4.78 -12.54
C LYS A 16 -4.16 -4.73 -13.66
N ASP A 17 -3.70 -4.71 -14.91
CA ASP A 17 -4.51 -4.63 -16.14
C ASP A 17 -5.32 -3.33 -16.30
N TYR A 18 -4.96 -2.29 -15.54
CA TYR A 18 -5.59 -0.97 -15.64
C TYR A 18 -4.55 0.13 -15.62
N TYR A 19 -4.74 1.11 -16.50
CA TYR A 19 -3.90 2.29 -16.63
C TYR A 19 -4.74 3.53 -16.42
N GLY A 20 -4.23 4.47 -15.63
CA GLY A 20 -4.97 5.67 -15.28
C GLY A 20 -4.08 6.85 -14.96
N LYS A 21 -4.75 7.96 -14.63
CA LYS A 21 -4.13 9.14 -14.04
C LYS A 21 -4.81 9.42 -12.71
N GLY A 22 -4.00 9.63 -11.68
CA GLY A 22 -4.47 10.05 -10.36
C GLY A 22 -4.95 11.50 -10.36
N VAL A 23 -5.55 11.91 -9.24
CA VAL A 23 -6.13 13.26 -9.06
C VAL A 23 -5.11 14.40 -9.19
N ALA A 24 -3.82 14.12 -8.98
CA ALA A 24 -2.72 15.06 -9.16
C ALA A 24 -2.01 14.91 -10.53
N GLY A 25 -2.60 14.19 -11.48
CA GLY A 25 -2.10 14.05 -12.85
C GLY A 25 -1.03 12.97 -13.06
N ASN A 26 -0.49 12.37 -12.00
CA ASN A 26 0.46 11.25 -12.08
C ASN A 26 -0.18 10.02 -12.72
N THR A 27 0.51 9.38 -13.65
CA THR A 27 0.07 8.12 -14.26
C THR A 27 0.27 6.94 -13.31
N PHE A 28 -0.49 5.87 -13.51
CA PHE A 28 -0.25 4.58 -12.90
C PHE A 28 -0.71 3.45 -13.80
N GLY A 29 -0.14 2.26 -13.64
CA GLY A 29 -0.53 1.03 -14.33
C GLY A 29 0.55 -0.04 -14.26
N ASP A 30 0.17 -1.30 -14.42
CA ASP A 30 1.00 -2.50 -14.30
C ASP A 30 1.93 -2.52 -13.09
N ARG A 31 1.39 -2.07 -11.94
CA ARG A 31 2.11 -1.90 -10.67
C ARG A 31 3.31 -0.93 -10.76
N VAL A 32 3.22 0.04 -11.66
CA VAL A 32 4.17 1.15 -11.78
C VAL A 32 3.45 2.46 -11.45
N TYR A 33 4.02 3.20 -10.50
CA TYR A 33 3.51 4.48 -9.99
C TYR A 33 4.64 5.51 -9.98
N PRO A 34 4.94 6.15 -11.14
CA PRO A 34 6.08 7.04 -11.30
C PRO A 34 6.06 8.28 -10.40
N GLY A 35 4.90 8.65 -9.83
CA GLY A 35 4.78 9.78 -8.90
C GLY A 35 5.38 9.54 -7.51
N VAL A 36 5.53 8.27 -7.10
CA VAL A 36 6.15 7.84 -5.81
C VAL A 36 7.47 7.07 -6.05
N PRO A 37 7.94 7.11 -7.29
CA PRO A 37 8.66 6.03 -7.99
C PRO A 37 8.52 4.59 -7.46
N PHE A 38 7.30 4.07 -7.30
CA PHE A 38 7.10 2.62 -7.07
C PHE A 38 7.08 1.85 -8.39
N GLY A 39 7.74 0.69 -8.40
CA GLY A 39 7.67 -0.33 -9.44
C GLY A 39 7.23 -1.67 -8.87
N GLN A 40 7.26 -2.72 -9.70
CA GLN A 40 6.71 -4.03 -9.33
C GLN A 40 7.34 -4.65 -8.08
N GLU A 41 8.63 -4.39 -7.83
CA GLU A 41 9.37 -4.85 -6.65
C GLU A 41 8.93 -4.19 -5.34
N ASP A 42 8.23 -3.06 -5.41
CA ASP A 42 7.66 -2.38 -4.23
C ASP A 42 6.38 -3.04 -3.72
N PHE A 43 5.90 -4.08 -4.41
CA PHE A 43 4.68 -4.80 -4.09
C PHE A 43 4.98 -6.27 -3.76
N HIS A 44 4.15 -6.90 -2.94
CA HIS A 44 4.14 -8.35 -2.84
C HIS A 44 3.73 -8.95 -4.19
N HIS A 45 4.47 -9.97 -4.63
CA HIS A 45 4.35 -10.49 -5.97
C HIS A 45 4.73 -11.97 -6.07
N ASP A 46 4.22 -12.59 -7.13
CA ASP A 46 4.54 -13.96 -7.48
C ASP A 46 6.00 -14.05 -7.94
N PHE A 47 6.74 -15.04 -7.45
CA PHE A 47 8.14 -15.25 -7.82
C PHE A 47 8.40 -15.33 -9.33
N LEU A 48 7.44 -15.85 -10.10
CA LEU A 48 7.56 -15.99 -11.56
C LEU A 48 7.04 -14.77 -12.34
N ASN A 49 6.29 -13.88 -11.69
CA ASN A 49 5.68 -12.72 -12.34
C ASN A 49 5.55 -11.54 -11.37
N PRO A 50 6.48 -10.57 -11.39
CA PRO A 50 6.43 -9.41 -10.51
C PRO A 50 5.21 -8.50 -10.78
N ALA A 51 4.56 -8.64 -11.94
CA ALA A 51 3.33 -7.93 -12.27
C ALA A 51 2.05 -8.53 -11.63
N SER A 52 2.14 -9.68 -10.96
CA SER A 52 0.99 -10.33 -10.30
C SER A 52 1.28 -10.80 -8.89
N ASN A 53 0.22 -11.12 -8.15
CA ASN A 53 0.25 -11.72 -6.84
C ASN A 53 -1.05 -12.55 -6.64
N CYS A 54 -1.09 -13.33 -5.57
CA CYS A 54 -2.33 -13.87 -5.01
C CYS A 54 -3.32 -12.75 -4.68
N MET A 55 -4.61 -13.11 -4.53
CA MET A 55 -5.69 -12.15 -4.28
C MET A 55 -6.53 -12.61 -3.09
N VAL A 56 -6.95 -11.65 -2.26
CA VAL A 56 -7.99 -11.86 -1.25
C VAL A 56 -9.35 -11.73 -1.93
N ASP A 57 -10.01 -12.84 -2.24
CA ASP A 57 -11.26 -12.83 -3.02
C ASP A 57 -12.35 -13.80 -2.54
N LYS A 58 -12.06 -14.66 -1.57
CA LYS A 58 -13.04 -15.58 -0.97
C LYS A 58 -13.28 -15.29 0.50
N PRO A 59 -14.47 -15.63 1.04
CA PRO A 59 -14.75 -15.50 2.47
C PRO A 59 -13.72 -16.19 3.39
N SER A 60 -13.17 -17.33 2.97
CA SER A 60 -12.13 -18.06 3.71
C SER A 60 -10.85 -17.26 3.88
N ASP A 61 -10.51 -16.44 2.88
CA ASP A 61 -9.23 -15.74 2.80
C ASP A 61 -9.12 -14.65 3.86
N PHE A 62 -10.26 -14.04 4.23
CA PHE A 62 -10.34 -13.05 5.31
C PHE A 62 -10.00 -13.60 6.70
N HIS A 63 -9.91 -14.92 6.84
CA HIS A 63 -9.54 -15.61 8.08
C HIS A 63 -8.11 -16.17 8.06
N ASP A 64 -7.43 -16.12 6.92
CA ASP A 64 -6.03 -16.52 6.79
C ASP A 64 -5.14 -15.27 6.91
N THR A 65 -4.34 -15.20 7.98
CA THR A 65 -3.49 -14.05 8.26
C THR A 65 -2.46 -13.82 7.15
N HIS A 66 -1.89 -14.88 6.58
CA HIS A 66 -0.87 -14.72 5.55
C HIS A 66 -1.49 -14.19 4.26
N ILE A 67 -2.63 -14.75 3.85
CA ILE A 67 -3.34 -14.26 2.66
C ILE A 67 -3.78 -12.80 2.85
N MET A 68 -4.29 -12.45 4.05
CA MET A 68 -4.71 -11.08 4.34
C MET A 68 -3.57 -10.05 4.31
N GLN A 69 -2.34 -10.45 4.65
CA GLN A 69 -1.21 -9.55 4.85
C GLN A 69 -0.24 -9.47 3.67
N TYR A 70 -0.33 -10.40 2.72
CA TYR A 70 0.65 -10.54 1.64
C TYR A 70 0.02 -10.72 0.24
N CYS A 71 -1.31 -10.79 0.13
CA CYS A 71 -2.02 -10.89 -1.15
C CYS A 71 -2.75 -9.57 -1.50
N ASP A 72 -2.97 -9.35 -2.80
CA ASP A 72 -3.68 -8.17 -3.31
C ASP A 72 -5.13 -8.16 -2.78
N LEU A 73 -5.48 -7.15 -1.97
CA LEU A 73 -6.83 -7.01 -1.43
C LEU A 73 -7.81 -6.67 -2.56
N THR A 74 -8.59 -7.66 -3.02
CA THR A 74 -9.53 -7.50 -4.15
C THR A 74 -8.90 -6.90 -5.42
N GLY A 75 -7.62 -7.18 -5.65
CA GLY A 75 -6.87 -6.72 -6.83
C GLY A 75 -6.19 -5.36 -6.69
N LEU A 76 -6.10 -4.82 -5.48
CA LEU A 76 -5.29 -3.66 -5.16
C LEU A 76 -3.84 -4.12 -4.89
N PRO A 77 -2.83 -3.62 -5.62
CA PRO A 77 -1.45 -4.04 -5.43
C PRO A 77 -0.98 -3.78 -4.01
N ASP A 78 -0.63 -4.86 -3.32
CA ASP A 78 -0.24 -4.87 -1.91
C ASP A 78 1.23 -4.45 -1.74
N LEU A 79 1.49 -3.40 -0.96
CA LEU A 79 2.83 -2.84 -0.78
C LEU A 79 3.70 -3.79 0.04
N ASN A 80 4.90 -4.06 -0.44
CA ASN A 80 5.89 -4.84 0.29
C ASN A 80 6.57 -3.94 1.33
N THR A 81 5.97 -3.80 2.51
CA THR A 81 6.50 -2.98 3.60
C THR A 81 7.81 -3.51 4.17
N GLU A 82 8.07 -4.82 4.04
CA GLU A 82 9.32 -5.45 4.47
C GLU A 82 10.52 -4.98 3.61
N ARG A 83 10.26 -4.42 2.42
CA ARG A 83 11.28 -3.82 1.55
C ARG A 83 11.66 -2.43 2.05
N PRO A 84 12.95 -2.17 2.39
CA PRO A 84 13.37 -0.89 2.98
C PRO A 84 13.05 0.35 2.14
N GLN A 85 13.06 0.22 0.80
CA GLN A 85 12.74 1.33 -0.10
C GLN A 85 11.25 1.69 -0.05
N THR A 86 10.37 0.69 -0.01
CA THR A 86 8.92 0.88 0.15
C THR A 86 8.61 1.52 1.49
N LEU A 87 9.17 0.97 2.58
CA LEU A 87 8.98 1.49 3.93
C LEU A 87 9.48 2.92 4.09
N ALA A 88 10.64 3.25 3.49
CA ALA A 88 11.17 4.61 3.51
C ALA A 88 10.21 5.63 2.87
N LYS A 89 9.51 5.25 1.78
CA LYS A 89 8.52 6.12 1.14
C LYS A 89 7.25 6.30 1.95
N ILE A 90 6.79 5.25 2.64
CA ILE A 90 5.68 5.35 3.59
C ILE A 90 6.06 6.27 4.75
N ASN A 91 7.25 6.10 5.32
CA ASN A 91 7.74 6.95 6.41
C ASN A 91 7.92 8.41 5.98
N GLU A 92 8.39 8.66 4.75
CA GLU A 92 8.48 10.00 4.17
C GLU A 92 7.10 10.66 4.09
N LEU A 93 6.07 9.93 3.62
CA LEU A 93 4.68 10.41 3.57
C LEU A 93 4.17 10.77 4.97
N LEU A 94 4.28 9.87 5.94
CA LEU A 94 3.77 10.07 7.31
C LEU A 94 4.51 11.20 8.03
N THR A 95 5.83 11.32 7.83
CA THR A 95 6.64 12.41 8.37
C THR A 95 6.21 13.75 7.78
N ASN A 96 6.03 13.82 6.45
CA ASN A 96 5.60 15.04 5.78
C ASN A 96 4.21 15.49 6.24
N LEU A 97 3.25 14.57 6.37
CA LEU A 97 1.91 14.87 6.88
C LEU A 97 1.94 15.36 8.33
N SER A 98 2.79 14.76 9.16
CA SER A 98 2.99 15.19 10.55
C SER A 98 3.61 16.59 10.63
N ALA A 99 4.49 16.94 9.70
CA ALA A 99 5.13 18.26 9.65
C ALA A 99 4.20 19.39 9.17
N MET A 100 3.07 19.07 8.52
CA MET A 100 2.12 20.06 8.01
C MET A 100 1.28 20.73 9.12
N GLY A 101 1.30 20.24 10.36
CA GLY A 101 0.55 20.87 11.45
C GLY A 101 0.90 20.33 12.84
N THR A 102 0.56 21.09 13.88
CA THR A 102 0.91 20.77 15.28
C THR A 102 0.01 19.71 15.94
N ASN A 103 -1.13 19.34 15.33
CA ASN A 103 -2.10 18.38 15.88
C ASN A 103 -2.61 17.41 14.81
N VAL A 104 -1.71 16.67 14.16
CA VAL A 104 -2.03 15.64 13.17
C VAL A 104 -1.97 14.25 13.80
N GLY A 105 -3.00 13.45 13.60
CA GLY A 105 -3.03 12.02 13.89
C GLY A 105 -3.39 11.21 12.64
N PHE A 106 -3.27 9.89 12.73
CA PHE A 106 -3.54 8.97 11.62
C PHE A 106 -4.59 7.93 11.98
N ARG A 107 -5.51 7.69 11.05
CA ARG A 107 -6.27 6.43 10.95
C ARG A 107 -5.63 5.65 9.81
N PHE A 108 -5.03 4.50 10.10
CA PHE A 108 -4.47 3.64 9.06
C PHE A 108 -5.57 2.79 8.44
N ASP A 109 -5.75 2.92 7.12
CA ASP A 109 -6.65 2.06 6.37
C ASP A 109 -6.09 0.64 6.28
N ALA A 110 -6.99 -0.35 6.22
CA ALA A 110 -6.65 -1.76 6.02
C ALA A 110 -5.56 -2.30 6.98
N ALA A 111 -5.43 -1.78 8.20
CA ALA A 111 -4.36 -2.17 9.13
C ALA A 111 -4.26 -3.67 9.42
N LYS A 112 -5.36 -4.43 9.32
CA LYS A 112 -5.35 -5.91 9.44
C LYS A 112 -4.55 -6.59 8.31
N SER A 113 -4.44 -5.95 7.16
CA SER A 113 -3.70 -6.41 5.98
C SER A 113 -2.23 -5.99 5.98
N ILE A 114 -1.74 -5.40 7.07
CA ILE A 114 -0.31 -5.10 7.24
C ILE A 114 0.19 -5.94 8.43
N PRO A 115 1.37 -6.58 8.35
CA PRO A 115 1.98 -7.22 9.51
C PRO A 115 2.13 -6.24 10.68
N ALA A 116 1.73 -6.65 11.89
CA ALA A 116 1.72 -5.74 13.05
C ALA A 116 3.11 -5.15 13.37
N ALA A 117 4.17 -5.94 13.20
CA ALA A 117 5.54 -5.48 13.40
C ALA A 117 5.95 -4.33 12.46
N GLU A 118 5.28 -4.18 11.31
CA GLU A 118 5.51 -3.09 10.35
C GLU A 118 4.69 -1.83 10.69
N LEU A 119 3.74 -1.93 11.64
CA LEU A 119 2.97 -0.81 12.19
C LEU A 119 3.48 -0.35 13.56
N ASP A 120 4.21 -1.21 14.27
CA ASP A 120 4.82 -0.93 15.57
C ASP A 120 6.14 -0.12 15.38
N GLY A 121 5.99 1.14 14.97
CA GLY A 121 7.09 2.12 14.89
C GLY A 121 7.51 2.71 16.23
#